data_AF-A0AAN9C2Z9-F1
#
_entry.id   AF-A0AAN9C2Z9-F1
#
_cell.length_a   1.000
_cell.length_b   1.000
_cell.length_c   1.000
_cell.angle_alpha   90.00
_cell.angle_beta   90.00
_cell.angle_gamma   90.00
#
_symmetry.space_group_name_H-M   'P 1'
#
loop_
_entity.id
_entity.type
_entity.pdbx_description
1 polymer ?
#
loop_
_entity_poly.entity_id
_entity_poly.type
_entity_poly.pdbx_seq_one_letter_code
_entity_poly.pdbx_strand_id
1 'polypeptide(L)'
;MKGGSINRDERQTVLDHFFRLACLQAMAEDGDKASDLDPARVDEVVHVRLTRTEFAEALGMQPSSIFVRNIFLLADSDGDGFVSFHEFLRLFAVFLKGL
;
A
#
# COMPACT_ATOMS: atom_id res chain seq x y z
N MET A 1 -18.29 21.99 4.00
CA MET A 1 -17.24 20.99 3.77
C MET A 1 -17.66 19.74 4.53
N LYS A 2 -18.09 18.67 3.83
CA LYS A 2 -18.58 17.44 4.48
C LYS A 2 -17.37 16.60 4.89
N GLY A 3 -17.01 16.63 6.18
CA GLY A 3 -16.11 15.63 6.76
C GLY A 3 -16.87 14.31 6.86
N GLY A 4 -16.77 13.47 5.83
CA GLY A 4 -17.25 12.10 5.88
C GLY A 4 -16.26 11.28 6.70
N SER A 5 -16.68 10.83 7.89
CA SER A 5 -15.94 9.81 8.61
C SER A 5 -16.04 8.54 7.78
N ILE A 6 -14.96 8.18 7.08
CA ILE A 6 -14.86 6.89 6.39
C ILE A 6 -15.13 5.81 7.44
N ASN A 7 -16.17 5.00 7.21
CA ASN A 7 -16.46 3.86 8.09
C ASN A 7 -15.41 2.77 7.83
N ARG A 8 -15.16 1.91 8.82
CA ARG A 8 -14.19 0.80 8.75
C ARG A 8 -14.35 -0.06 7.50
N ASP A 9 -15.59 -0.33 7.09
CA ASP A 9 -15.88 -1.15 5.90
C ASP A 9 -15.52 -0.44 4.59
N GLU A 10 -15.73 0.87 4.52
CA GLU A 10 -15.31 1.69 3.38
C GLU A 10 -13.78 1.77 3.33
N ARG A 11 -13.12 1.95 4.48
CA ARG A 11 -11.66 1.94 4.57
C ARG A 11 -11.07 0.62 4.10
N GLN A 12 -11.67 -0.50 4.50
CA GLN A 12 -11.23 -1.83 4.09
C GLN A 12 -11.35 -2.02 2.58
N THR A 13 -12.43 -1.52 1.97
CA THR A 13 -12.60 -1.57 0.51
C THR A 13 -11.49 -0.82 -0.23
N VAL A 14 -11.14 0.38 0.25
CA VAL A 14 -10.04 1.18 -0.29
C VAL A 14 -8.70 0.47 -0.13
N LEU A 15 -8.46 -0.17 1.03
CA LEU A 15 -7.24 -0.94 1.30
C LEU A 15 -7.12 -2.18 0.41
N ASP A 16 -8.19 -2.95 0.26
CA ASP A 16 -8.23 -4.11 -0.63
C ASP A 16 -7.86 -3.72 -2.06
N HIS A 17 -8.36 -2.58 -2.50
CA HIS A 17 -8.09 -2.05 -3.83
C HIS A 17 -6.64 -1.56 -3.96
N PHE A 18 -6.12 -0.86 -2.96
CA PHE A 18 -4.71 -0.47 -2.85
C PHE A 18 -3.77 -1.68 -3.02
N PHE A 19 -3.98 -2.77 -2.26
CA PHE A 19 -3.08 -3.92 -2.30
C PHE A 19 -3.19 -4.71 -3.61
N ARG A 20 -4.40 -4.82 -4.19
CA ARG A 20 -4.56 -5.42 -5.52
C ARG A 20 -3.77 -4.66 -6.58
N LEU A 21 -3.89 -3.33 -6.59
CA LEU A 21 -3.15 -2.48 -7.53
C LEU A 21 -1.64 -2.56 -7.30
N ALA A 22 -1.19 -2.58 -6.04
CA ALA A 22 0.22 -2.72 -5.72
C ALA A 22 0.80 -4.05 -6.22
N CYS A 23 0.09 -5.17 -6.01
CA CYS A 23 0.53 -6.49 -6.49
C CYS A 23 0.56 -6.56 -8.02
N LEU A 24 -0.50 -6.08 -8.70
CA LEU A 24 -0.53 -6.06 -10.17
C LEU A 24 0.63 -5.26 -10.75
N GLN A 25 0.89 -4.07 -10.20
CA GLN A 25 1.97 -3.22 -10.64
C GLN A 25 3.36 -3.83 -10.40
N ALA A 26 3.55 -4.52 -9.26
CA ALA A 26 4.84 -5.11 -8.93
C ALA A 26 5.16 -6.38 -9.74
N MET A 27 4.12 -7.07 -10.24
CA MET A 27 4.22 -8.28 -11.07
C MET A 27 4.26 -8.00 -12.57
N ALA A 28 3.95 -6.77 -12.99
CA ALA A 28 4.01 -6.39 -14.38
C ALA A 28 5.47 -6.38 -14.87
N GLU A 29 5.82 -7.36 -15.70
CA GLU A 29 7.03 -7.35 -16.52
C GLU A 29 6.94 -6.20 -17.55
N ASP A 30 8.07 -5.55 -17.86
CA ASP A 30 8.13 -4.42 -18.80
C ASP A 30 7.42 -4.75 -20.12
N GLY A 31 6.18 -4.28 -20.28
CA GLY A 31 5.41 -4.43 -21.52
C GLY A 31 3.90 -4.62 -21.36
N ASP A 32 3.42 -5.25 -20.26
CA ASP A 32 1.99 -5.56 -20.12
C ASP A 32 1.31 -4.66 -19.08
N LYS A 33 1.20 -3.41 -19.51
CA LYS A 33 0.16 -2.42 -19.20
C LYS A 33 -0.58 -2.58 -17.86
N ALA A 34 0.01 -1.89 -16.89
CA ALA A 34 -0.70 -0.97 -15.98
C ALA A 34 -1.71 -0.02 -16.68
N SER A 35 -1.87 -0.08 -18.00
CA SER A 35 -2.79 0.74 -18.82
C SER A 35 -4.23 0.22 -18.87
N ASP A 36 -4.52 -1.00 -18.39
CA ASP A 36 -5.91 -1.47 -18.19
C ASP A 36 -6.45 -1.11 -16.80
N LEU A 37 -5.65 -0.44 -15.97
CA LEU A 37 -6.09 0.07 -14.68
C LEU A 37 -6.89 1.36 -14.92
N ASP A 38 -8.15 1.34 -14.47
CA ASP A 38 -9.04 2.49 -14.52
C ASP A 38 -8.36 3.71 -13.82
N PRO A 39 -8.16 4.84 -14.51
CA PRO A 39 -7.53 6.01 -13.92
C PRO A 39 -8.22 6.50 -12.63
N ALA A 40 -9.53 6.34 -12.52
CA ALA A 40 -10.28 6.71 -11.32
C ALA A 40 -9.88 5.84 -10.11
N ARG A 41 -9.54 4.59 -10.37
CA ARG A 41 -9.09 3.61 -9.38
C ARG A 41 -7.66 3.89 -8.90
N VAL A 42 -6.80 4.37 -9.79
CA VAL A 42 -5.44 4.80 -9.43
C VAL A 42 -5.48 6.06 -8.56
N ASP A 43 -6.31 7.03 -8.92
CA ASP A 43 -6.51 8.28 -8.16
C ASP A 43 -7.04 8.01 -6.74
N GLU A 44 -7.92 7.01 -6.59
CA GLU A 44 -8.45 6.61 -5.28
C GLU A 44 -7.36 6.10 -4.32
N VAL A 45 -6.37 5.35 -4.83
CA VAL A 45 -5.37 4.68 -3.98
C VAL A 45 -4.07 5.47 -3.82
N VAL A 46 -3.75 6.38 -4.75
CA VAL A 46 -2.48 7.14 -4.69
C VAL A 46 -2.40 8.05 -3.46
N HIS A 47 -3.55 8.50 -2.96
CA HIS A 47 -3.66 9.33 -1.77
C HIS A 47 -3.76 8.52 -0.45
N VAL A 48 -3.81 7.20 -0.54
CA VAL A 48 -3.88 6.34 0.64
C VAL A 48 -2.54 6.36 1.37
N ARG A 49 -2.65 6.54 2.69
CA ARG A 49 -1.54 6.46 3.64
C ARG A 49 -1.83 5.33 4.61
N LEU A 50 -0.98 4.31 4.60
CA LEU A 50 -1.11 3.15 5.47
C LEU A 50 -0.58 3.47 6.86
N THR A 51 -1.36 3.16 7.87
CA THR A 51 -0.84 3.04 9.24
C THR A 51 -0.01 1.77 9.38
N ARG A 52 0.81 1.68 10.43
CA ARG A 52 1.56 0.46 10.76
C ARG A 52 0.65 -0.76 10.98
N THR A 53 -0.55 -0.55 11.52
CA THR A 53 -1.53 -1.62 11.73
C THR A 53 -2.04 -2.15 10.39
N GLU A 54 -2.50 -1.27 9.50
CA GLU A 54 -2.99 -1.66 8.18
C GLU A 54 -1.89 -2.33 7.33
N PHE A 55 -0.67 -1.81 7.42
CA PHE A 55 0.51 -2.41 6.79
C PHE A 55 0.77 -3.83 7.32
N ALA A 56 0.71 -4.03 8.64
CA ALA A 56 0.90 -5.35 9.25
C ALA A 56 -0.20 -6.34 8.86
N GLU A 57 -1.45 -5.90 8.90
CA GLU A 57 -2.62 -6.69 8.52
C GLU A 57 -2.52 -7.17 7.06
N ALA A 58 -2.06 -6.30 6.16
CA ALA A 58 -1.84 -6.63 4.76
C ALA A 58 -0.77 -7.71 4.53
N LEU A 59 0.25 -7.77 5.40
CA LEU A 59 1.27 -8.80 5.39
C LEU A 59 0.84 -10.07 6.16
N GLY A 60 -0.35 -10.09 6.76
CA GLY A 60 -0.79 -11.19 7.64
C GLY A 60 0.02 -11.28 8.93
N MET A 61 0.58 -10.17 9.39
CA MET A 61 1.48 -10.10 10.53
C MET A 61 0.88 -9.33 11.71
N GLN A 62 1.46 -9.55 12.89
CA GLN A 62 1.07 -8.80 14.09
C GLN A 62 1.68 -7.38 14.06
N PRO A 63 0.88 -6.31 14.28
CA PRO A 63 1.37 -4.93 14.31
C PRO A 63 2.43 -4.65 15.38
N SER A 64 2.47 -5.48 16.43
CA SER A 64 3.45 -5.42 17.52
C SER A 64 4.78 -6.11 17.20
N SER A 65 4.87 -6.82 16.07
CA SER A 65 6.09 -7.52 15.67
C SER A 65 7.24 -6.55 15.43
N ILE A 66 8.42 -6.88 15.94
CA ILE A 66 9.65 -6.12 15.69
C ILE A 66 9.97 -6.09 14.19
N PHE A 67 9.68 -7.18 13.47
CA PHE A 67 9.86 -7.24 12.03
C PHE A 67 9.00 -6.18 11.34
N VAL A 68 7.70 -6.14 11.63
CA VAL A 68 6.78 -5.13 11.07
C VAL A 68 7.27 -3.72 11.39
N ARG A 69 7.67 -3.46 12.64
CA ARG A 69 8.19 -2.14 13.03
C ARG A 69 9.40 -1.73 12.18
N ASN A 70 10.37 -2.63 12.01
CA ASN A 70 11.61 -2.31 11.29
C ASN A 70 11.37 -2.17 9.78
N ILE A 71 10.54 -3.03 9.18
CA ILE A 71 10.17 -2.93 7.77
C ILE A 71 9.34 -1.68 7.51
N PHE A 72 8.43 -1.30 8.42
CA PHE A 72 7.66 -0.07 8.31
C PHE A 72 8.57 1.16 8.34
N LEU A 73 9.53 1.21 9.27
CA LEU A 73 10.52 2.29 9.33
C LEU A 73 11.44 2.34 8.10
N LEU A 74 11.66 1.21 7.43
CA LEU A 74 12.42 1.16 6.18
C LEU A 74 11.58 1.64 4.99
N ALA A 75 10.27 1.39 5.01
CA ALA A 75 9.34 1.82 3.97
C ALA A 75 9.04 3.33 4.04
N ASP A 76 8.78 3.83 5.25
CA ASP A 76 8.49 5.25 5.56
C ASP A 76 9.76 6.09 5.35
N SER A 77 9.93 6.52 4.10
CA SER A 77 11.16 7.13 3.61
C SER A 77 11.21 8.63 3.84
N ASP A 78 10.04 9.26 3.95
CA ASP A 78 9.91 10.68 4.28
C ASP A 78 9.72 10.93 5.78
N GLY A 79 9.47 9.88 6.57
CA GLY A 79 9.39 9.94 8.04
C GLY A 79 8.08 10.52 8.55
N ASP A 80 7.02 10.48 7.73
CA ASP A 80 5.73 11.06 8.06
C ASP A 80 4.87 10.19 9.00
N GLY A 81 5.34 8.96 9.28
CA GLY A 81 4.69 7.99 10.17
C GLY A 81 3.67 7.10 9.47
N PHE A 82 3.55 7.21 8.15
CA PHE A 82 2.69 6.41 7.30
C PHE A 82 3.49 5.80 6.14
N VAL A 83 2.89 4.84 5.44
CA VAL A 83 3.45 4.31 4.20
C VAL A 83 2.52 4.67 3.05
N SER A 84 3.02 5.46 2.12
CA SER A 84 2.31 5.82 0.88
C SER A 84 2.30 4.67 -0.13
N PHE A 85 1.49 4.77 -1.17
CA PHE A 85 1.44 3.80 -2.27
C PHE A 85 2.82 3.57 -2.93
N HIS A 86 3.56 4.65 -3.17
CA HIS A 86 4.87 4.58 -3.82
C HIS A 86 5.93 3.96 -2.90
N GLU A 87 5.92 4.27 -1.61
CA GLU A 87 6.82 3.66 -0.62
C GLU A 87 6.55 2.17 -0.46
N PHE A 88 5.27 1.79 -0.39
CA PHE A 88 4.87 0.39 -0.36
C PHE A 88 5.39 -0.34 -1.59
N LEU A 89 5.13 0.19 -2.79
CA LEU A 89 5.60 -0.42 -4.05
C LEU A 89 7.12 -0.56 -4.12
N ARG A 90 7.87 0.46 -3.70
CA ARG A 90 9.34 0.41 -3.70
C ARG A 90 9.85 -0.72 -2.81
N LEU A 91 9.31 -0.83 -1.60
CA LEU A 91 9.66 -1.90 -0.67
C LEU A 91 9.24 -3.27 -1.23
N PHE A 92 8.03 -3.40 -1.76
CA PHE A 92 7.50 -4.65 -2.31
C PHE A 92 8.25 -5.11 -3.56
N ALA A 93 8.68 -4.17 -4.40
CA ALA A 93 9.51 -4.46 -5.57
C ALA A 93 10.85 -5.08 -5.18
N VAL A 94 11.46 -4.66 -4.06
CA VAL A 94 12.68 -5.31 -3.51
C VAL A 94 12.39 -6.76 -3.13
N PHE A 95 11.27 -7.02 -2.44
CA PHE A 95 10.88 -8.38 -2.06
C PHE A 95 10.58 -9.30 -3.25
N LEU A 96 9.85 -8.80 -4.26
CA LEU A 96 9.41 -9.60 -5.40
C LEU A 96 10.49 -9.79 -6.47
N LYS A 97 11.40 -8.82 -6.64
CA LYS A 97 12.50 -8.90 -7.61
C LYS A 97 13.77 -9.55 -7.03
N GLY A 98 13.74 -9.99 -5.77
CA GLY A 98 14.76 -10.86 -5.20
C GLY A 98 16.11 -10.18 -4.99
N LEU A 99 16.12 -9.04 -4.30
CA LEU A 99 17.33 -8.55 -3.61
C LEU A 99 17.55 -9.29 -2.29
#